data_AF-A0A7L9QE40-F1
#
_entry.id   AF-A0A7L9QE40-F1
#
_cell.length_a   1.000
_cell.length_b   1.000
_cell.length_c   1.000
_cell.angle_alpha   90.00
_cell.angle_beta   90.00
_cell.angle_gamma   90.00
#
_symmetry.space_group_name_H-M   'P 1'
#
loop_
_entity.id
_entity.type
_entity.pdbx_description
1 polymer ?
#
loop_
_entity_poly.entity_id
_entity_poly.type
_entity_poly.pdbx_seq_one_letter_code
_entity_poly.pdbx_strand_id
1 'polypeptide(L)'
;MLPRFLIVVVIAAVVSKGAQGATRPISDDVLYSSRLTLEAAQADAPEAFRTFTSLYNKKYSNEEEAAARLNVFKTNVDYITAVNSAQQTFQLGLNEFADQTWEEFSSTHLGLNAGEDGSFRASANAGFRYADVTPSNSVNWVEAGAVTPVKNQAFCGSCWAFSTTGSVEGANFLATGKLVSLSEQQLVDCDTKKDQGCGGGLMDYAFEYILKNGGLDTEEDYSYWSVGGMCNKLREERTVVSIDGYEDVPVNDEAALAKAVTKQPVSVAICASEAMQFYSSGVIAAEGSCTGLNHGVLAAGYDVDESGKPYWLVKNSWGGTWGMQGYMKLEKDSSVKEGACGIAMAASYPVKTSPNPKHVPEVCGYFGWSECEHGSKCSCTFDLLGIFCLQWGCKTSAPQVL
;
A
#
# COMPACT_ATOMS: atom_id res chain seq x y z
N MET A 1 22.69 25.78 58.23
CA MET A 1 21.90 26.28 57.10
C MET A 1 22.82 26.43 55.89
N LEU A 2 22.57 25.61 54.86
CA LEU A 2 22.82 25.75 53.41
C LEU A 2 24.17 26.28 52.84
N PRO A 3 24.54 25.88 51.59
CA PRO A 3 25.78 25.15 51.34
C PRO A 3 26.68 25.77 50.27
N ARG A 4 27.89 25.20 50.16
CA ARG A 4 28.86 25.38 49.07
C ARG A 4 28.60 24.34 47.97
N PHE A 5 28.59 24.75 46.70
CA PHE A 5 28.76 23.84 45.57
C PHE A 5 30.17 24.05 44.98
N LEU A 6 30.95 22.98 44.96
CA LEU A 6 32.25 22.88 44.32
C LEU A 6 32.06 22.09 43.01
N ILE A 7 32.49 22.68 41.90
CA ILE A 7 32.50 22.04 40.57
C ILE A 7 33.71 21.10 40.53
N VAL A 8 33.46 19.80 40.31
CA VAL A 8 34.51 18.80 40.05
C VAL A 8 34.47 18.45 38.57
N VAL A 9 35.52 18.85 37.87
CA VAL A 9 35.84 18.42 36.49
C VAL A 9 36.50 17.04 36.59
N VAL A 10 35.90 16.02 35.98
CA VAL A 10 36.54 14.70 35.81
C VAL A 10 36.94 14.55 34.35
N ILE A 11 38.25 14.59 34.12
CA ILE A 11 38.92 14.21 32.88
C ILE A 11 38.96 12.68 32.84
N ALA A 12 38.23 12.06 31.90
CA ALA A 12 38.35 10.63 31.65
C ALA A 12 39.49 10.37 30.64
N ALA A 13 40.47 9.60 31.09
CA ALA A 13 41.67 9.23 30.35
C ALA A 13 41.37 8.23 29.21
N VAL A 14 42.05 8.45 28.08
CA VAL A 14 42.17 7.54 26.95
C VAL A 14 42.98 6.31 27.37
N VAL A 15 42.42 5.12 27.20
CA VAL A 15 43.19 3.87 27.12
C VAL A 15 42.79 3.14 25.85
N SER A 16 43.69 3.16 24.88
CA SER A 16 43.65 2.35 23.67
C SER A 16 43.88 0.87 24.00
N LYS A 17 42.93 -0.01 23.65
CA LYS A 17 43.17 -1.44 23.52
C LYS A 17 42.42 -2.01 22.32
N GLY A 18 43.19 -2.47 21.34
CA GLY A 18 43.00 -3.73 20.62
C GLY A 18 41.75 -3.88 19.76
N ALA A 19 41.96 -3.86 18.44
CA ALA A 19 41.03 -4.41 17.47
C ALA A 19 40.84 -5.93 17.71
N GLN A 20 39.65 -6.30 18.18
CA GLN A 20 39.06 -7.63 17.95
C GLN A 20 37.65 -7.38 17.42
N GLY A 21 37.37 -7.95 16.25
CA GLY A 21 36.12 -7.75 15.52
C GLY A 21 34.92 -8.17 16.36
N ALA A 22 34.08 -7.20 16.70
CA ALA A 22 32.77 -7.46 17.27
C ALA A 22 31.79 -7.77 16.12
N THR A 23 31.57 -9.06 15.85
CA THR A 23 30.33 -9.49 15.18
C THR A 23 29.17 -9.03 16.05
N ARG A 24 28.38 -8.07 15.57
CA ARG A 24 27.09 -7.72 16.18
C ARG A 24 26.24 -8.99 16.25
N PRO A 25 25.57 -9.30 17.38
CA PRO A 25 24.62 -10.40 17.42
C PRO A 25 23.55 -10.12 16.37
N ILE A 26 23.40 -11.08 15.45
CA ILE A 26 22.29 -11.11 14.49
C ILE A 26 21.01 -11.17 15.33
N SER A 27 20.04 -10.28 15.07
CA SER A 27 18.79 -10.31 15.84
C SER A 27 18.09 -11.65 15.64
N ASP A 28 17.36 -12.11 16.66
CA ASP A 28 16.64 -13.38 16.58
C ASP A 28 15.70 -13.42 15.36
N ASP A 29 15.06 -12.30 15.00
CA ASP A 29 14.23 -12.18 13.79
C ASP A 29 14.98 -12.50 12.49
N VAL A 30 16.25 -12.09 12.38
CA VAL A 30 17.08 -12.36 11.20
C VAL A 30 17.51 -13.84 11.18
N LEU A 31 17.76 -14.43 12.35
CA LEU A 31 18.01 -15.87 12.48
C LEU A 31 16.76 -16.71 12.16
N TYR A 32 15.57 -16.30 12.59
CA TYR A 32 14.30 -16.97 12.28
C TYR A 32 13.93 -16.85 10.80
N SER A 33 14.07 -15.66 10.20
CA SER A 33 13.85 -15.44 8.77
C SER A 33 14.79 -16.31 7.91
N SER A 34 16.04 -16.50 8.34
CA SER A 34 16.99 -17.39 7.62
C SER A 34 16.65 -18.89 7.70
N ARG A 35 15.74 -19.29 8.60
CA ARG A 35 15.34 -20.70 8.80
C ARG A 35 14.03 -21.07 8.12
N LEU A 36 13.18 -20.10 7.80
CA LEU A 36 11.94 -20.34 7.05
C LEU A 36 12.25 -20.34 5.55
N THR A 37 12.79 -21.44 5.04
CA THR A 37 12.94 -21.66 3.59
C THR A 37 11.94 -22.69 3.08
N LEU A 38 11.69 -22.68 1.77
CA LEU A 38 10.83 -23.68 1.14
C LEU A 38 11.39 -25.09 1.36
N GLU A 39 12.71 -25.28 1.22
CA GLU A 39 13.38 -26.58 1.41
C GLU A 39 13.25 -27.07 2.85
N ALA A 40 13.38 -26.17 3.83
CA ALA A 40 13.17 -26.51 5.24
C ALA A 40 11.72 -26.94 5.49
N ALA A 41 10.75 -26.25 4.88
CA ALA A 41 9.34 -26.59 4.99
C ALA A 41 8.99 -27.92 4.31
N GLN A 42 9.62 -28.26 3.19
CA GLN A 42 9.47 -29.57 2.55
C GLN A 42 10.08 -30.70 3.39
N ALA A 43 11.21 -30.44 4.07
CA ALA A 43 11.89 -31.43 4.89
C ALA A 43 11.18 -31.71 6.22
N ASP A 44 10.70 -30.66 6.90
CA ASP A 44 10.00 -30.75 8.19
C ASP A 44 8.95 -29.62 8.31
N ALA A 45 7.79 -29.83 7.68
CA ALA A 45 6.71 -28.84 7.70
C ALA A 45 6.24 -28.45 9.12
N PRO A 46 6.09 -29.37 10.09
CA PRO A 46 5.77 -29.00 11.47
C PRO A 46 6.78 -28.02 12.11
N GLU A 47 8.08 -28.22 11.94
CA GLU A 47 9.09 -27.32 12.51
C GLU A 47 9.15 -25.99 11.74
N ALA A 48 9.07 -26.02 10.41
CA ALA A 48 8.97 -24.81 9.60
C ALA A 48 7.71 -23.99 9.95
N PHE A 49 6.58 -24.65 10.22
CA PHE A 49 5.36 -23.98 10.65
C PHE A 49 5.52 -23.31 12.02
N ARG A 50 6.24 -23.90 12.98
CA ARG A 50 6.57 -23.23 14.26
C ARG A 50 7.44 -21.99 14.04
N THR A 51 8.39 -22.07 13.11
CA THR A 51 9.22 -20.93 12.72
C THR A 51 8.36 -19.84 12.08
N PHE A 52 7.46 -20.21 11.17
CA PHE A 52 6.50 -19.33 10.52
C PHE A 52 5.59 -18.62 11.52
N THR A 53 4.99 -19.34 12.47
CA THR A 53 4.07 -18.74 13.45
C THR A 53 4.79 -17.75 14.36
N SER A 54 6.04 -18.04 14.73
CA SER A 54 6.88 -17.11 15.48
C SER A 54 7.24 -15.87 14.65
N LEU A 55 7.68 -16.06 13.41
CA LEU A 55 8.14 -14.99 12.51
C LEU A 55 7.02 -13.99 12.19
N TYR A 56 5.82 -14.49 11.91
CA TYR A 56 4.66 -13.66 11.57
C TYR A 56 3.70 -13.42 12.74
N ASN A 57 4.13 -13.75 13.97
CA ASN A 57 3.36 -13.57 15.21
C ASN A 57 1.91 -14.12 15.10
N LYS A 58 1.77 -15.29 14.48
CA LYS A 58 0.48 -15.96 14.28
C LYS A 58 -0.06 -16.49 15.60
N LYS A 59 -1.36 -16.32 15.81
CA LYS A 59 -2.07 -16.79 17.00
C LYS A 59 -3.33 -17.51 16.56
N TYR A 60 -3.55 -18.69 17.13
CA TYR A 60 -4.71 -19.53 16.87
C TYR A 60 -5.50 -19.70 18.16
N SER A 61 -6.82 -19.81 18.05
CA SER A 61 -7.74 -19.88 19.20
C SER A 61 -7.59 -21.16 20.01
N ASN A 62 -7.20 -22.26 19.36
CA ASN A 62 -7.01 -23.57 19.99
C ASN A 62 -6.09 -24.48 19.14
N GLU A 63 -5.78 -25.66 19.68
CA GLU A 63 -4.90 -26.64 19.01
C GLU A 63 -5.51 -27.23 17.74
N GLU A 64 -6.84 -27.35 17.65
CA GLU A 64 -7.53 -27.86 16.47
C GLU A 64 -7.38 -26.89 15.28
N GLU A 65 -7.55 -25.59 15.53
CA GLU A 65 -7.28 -24.55 14.54
C GLU A 65 -5.80 -24.54 14.13
N ALA A 66 -4.87 -24.62 15.08
CA ALA A 66 -3.44 -24.68 14.78
C ALA A 66 -3.08 -25.89 13.90
N ALA A 67 -3.69 -27.05 14.16
CA ALA A 67 -3.52 -28.25 13.34
C ALA A 67 -4.12 -28.09 11.93
N ALA A 68 -5.29 -27.45 11.80
CA ALA A 68 -5.88 -27.13 10.51
C ALA A 68 -4.99 -26.17 9.71
N ARG A 69 -4.47 -25.12 10.34
CA ARG A 69 -3.55 -24.13 9.74
C ARG A 69 -2.23 -24.76 9.30
N LEU A 70 -1.69 -25.71 10.07
CA LEU A 70 -0.53 -26.51 9.64
C LEU A 70 -0.83 -27.34 8.37
N ASN A 71 -2.04 -27.88 8.23
CA ASN A 71 -2.40 -28.62 7.02
C ASN A 71 -2.49 -27.70 5.80
N VAL A 72 -3.09 -26.52 5.96
CA VAL A 72 -3.11 -25.49 4.90
C VAL A 72 -1.69 -25.08 4.52
N PHE A 73 -0.82 -24.85 5.52
CA PHE A 73 0.58 -24.54 5.30
C PHE A 73 1.31 -25.60 4.48
N LYS A 74 1.10 -26.90 4.78
CA LYS A 74 1.67 -28.00 3.97
C LYS A 74 1.17 -27.98 2.53
N THR A 75 -0.13 -27.82 2.34
CA THR A 75 -0.73 -27.72 0.99
C THR A 75 -0.10 -26.57 0.19
N ASN A 76 0.09 -25.42 0.82
CA ASN A 76 0.70 -24.26 0.19
C ASN A 76 2.20 -24.48 -0.10
N VAL A 77 2.94 -25.15 0.78
CA VAL A 77 4.34 -25.56 0.53
C VAL A 77 4.43 -26.47 -0.71
N ASP A 78 3.54 -27.44 -0.83
CA ASP A 78 3.49 -28.34 -1.99
C ASP A 78 3.14 -27.58 -3.28
N TYR A 79 2.17 -26.67 -3.21
CA TYR A 79 1.80 -25.80 -4.34
C TYR A 79 2.97 -24.93 -4.81
N ILE A 80 3.60 -24.19 -3.88
CA ILE A 80 4.77 -23.34 -4.16
C ILE A 80 5.88 -24.16 -4.80
N THR A 81 6.16 -25.35 -4.26
CA THR A 81 7.15 -26.27 -4.82
C THR A 81 6.83 -26.66 -6.26
N ALA A 82 5.59 -27.04 -6.53
CA ALA A 82 5.16 -27.50 -7.84
C ALA A 82 5.29 -26.38 -8.89
N VAL A 83 4.87 -25.16 -8.54
CA VAL A 83 4.98 -24.00 -9.44
C VAL A 83 6.45 -23.64 -9.70
N ASN A 84 7.29 -23.57 -8.65
CA ASN A 84 8.71 -23.23 -8.81
C ASN A 84 9.49 -24.29 -9.60
N SER A 85 9.02 -25.55 -9.60
CA SER A 85 9.61 -26.63 -10.41
C SER A 85 9.26 -26.53 -11.89
N ALA A 86 8.22 -25.78 -12.26
CA ALA A 86 7.68 -25.71 -13.61
C ALA A 86 8.27 -24.55 -14.44
N GLN A 87 9.60 -24.45 -14.57
CA GLN A 87 10.34 -23.49 -15.44
C GLN A 87 9.62 -22.13 -15.70
N GLN A 88 9.23 -21.42 -14.64
CA GLN A 88 8.57 -20.12 -14.73
C GLN A 88 9.58 -18.96 -14.77
N THR A 89 9.13 -17.78 -15.21
CA THR A 89 9.89 -16.52 -15.19
C THR A 89 9.80 -15.78 -13.85
N PHE A 90 9.04 -16.33 -12.90
CA PHE A 90 8.86 -15.81 -11.55
C PHE A 90 9.00 -16.93 -10.52
N GLN A 91 9.18 -16.56 -9.26
CA GLN A 91 9.31 -17.47 -8.13
C GLN A 91 8.27 -17.16 -7.07
N LEU A 92 7.71 -18.22 -6.51
CA LEU A 92 6.85 -18.19 -5.33
C LEU A 92 7.69 -18.43 -4.07
N GLY A 93 7.23 -17.91 -2.94
CA GLY A 93 7.89 -18.06 -1.65
C GLY A 93 6.90 -18.05 -0.48
N LEU A 94 7.33 -18.63 0.65
CA LEU A 94 6.59 -18.55 1.90
C LEU A 94 6.55 -17.10 2.38
N ASN A 95 5.35 -16.61 2.67
CA ASN A 95 5.11 -15.29 3.20
C ASN A 95 4.05 -15.37 4.32
N GLU A 96 3.60 -14.24 4.85
CA GLU A 96 2.64 -14.21 5.96
C GLU A 96 1.30 -14.89 5.68
N PHE A 97 0.96 -15.16 4.42
CA PHE A 97 -0.29 -15.80 4.01
C PHE A 97 -0.17 -17.32 3.85
N ALA A 98 0.98 -17.91 4.17
CA ALA A 98 1.23 -19.34 3.97
C ALA A 98 0.28 -20.27 4.75
N ASP A 99 -0.43 -19.78 5.77
CA ASP A 99 -1.44 -20.54 6.53
C ASP A 99 -2.90 -20.27 6.11
N GLN A 100 -3.12 -19.59 4.98
CA GLN A 100 -4.44 -19.31 4.42
C GLN A 100 -4.65 -20.05 3.09
N THR A 101 -5.87 -20.56 2.86
CA THR A 101 -6.24 -21.07 1.53
C THR A 101 -6.45 -19.91 0.56
N TRP A 102 -6.46 -20.20 -0.74
CA TRP A 102 -6.80 -19.19 -1.75
C TRP A 102 -8.19 -18.59 -1.51
N GLU A 103 -9.18 -19.40 -1.12
CA GLU A 103 -10.55 -18.92 -0.86
C GLU A 103 -10.60 -17.96 0.32
N GLU A 104 -9.88 -18.27 1.41
CA GLU A 104 -9.78 -17.38 2.57
C GLU A 104 -9.07 -16.07 2.20
N PHE A 105 -7.94 -16.16 1.51
CA PHE A 105 -7.16 -15.02 1.07
C PHE A 105 -7.96 -14.12 0.12
N SER A 106 -8.49 -14.70 -0.96
CA SER A 106 -9.20 -13.97 -2.01
C SER A 106 -10.49 -13.32 -1.53
N SER A 107 -11.17 -13.89 -0.54
CA SER A 107 -12.38 -13.29 0.03
C SER A 107 -12.16 -12.02 0.85
N THR A 108 -10.92 -11.75 1.28
CA THR A 108 -10.59 -10.66 2.22
C THR A 108 -9.53 -9.68 1.71
N HIS A 109 -8.63 -10.12 0.83
CA HIS A 109 -7.50 -9.32 0.34
C HIS A 109 -7.71 -8.77 -1.09
N LEU A 110 -8.81 -9.16 -1.74
CA LEU A 110 -9.26 -8.65 -3.03
C LEU A 110 -10.50 -7.80 -2.83
N GLY A 111 -10.88 -6.99 -3.82
CA GLY A 111 -12.03 -6.11 -3.66
C GLY A 111 -12.26 -5.15 -4.81
N LEU A 112 -11.75 -5.44 -6.01
CA LEU A 112 -12.15 -4.66 -7.17
C LEU A 112 -13.56 -5.09 -7.58
N ASN A 113 -14.46 -4.12 -7.71
CA ASN A 113 -15.85 -4.34 -8.08
C ASN A 113 -16.27 -3.25 -9.06
N ALA A 114 -16.72 -3.63 -10.27
CA ALA A 114 -17.18 -2.69 -11.29
C ALA A 114 -18.47 -1.92 -10.91
N GLY A 115 -19.10 -2.26 -9.78
CA GLY A 115 -20.37 -1.72 -9.33
C GLY A 115 -21.56 -2.25 -10.13
N GLU A 116 -22.74 -1.66 -9.91
CA GLU A 116 -24.01 -2.10 -10.52
C GLU A 116 -24.01 -2.02 -12.06
N ASP A 117 -23.19 -1.14 -12.63
CA ASP A 117 -23.08 -0.96 -14.09
C ASP A 117 -22.36 -2.14 -14.79
N GLY A 118 -21.66 -2.99 -14.03
CA GLY A 118 -21.04 -4.22 -14.53
C GLY A 118 -19.92 -4.03 -15.57
N SER A 119 -19.53 -2.79 -15.89
CA SER A 119 -18.43 -2.49 -16.79
C SER A 119 -17.39 -1.64 -16.08
N PHE A 120 -16.11 -2.03 -16.16
CA PHE A 120 -15.00 -1.12 -15.93
C PHE A 120 -15.12 -0.02 -16.99
N ARG A 121 -15.62 1.15 -16.57
CA ARG A 121 -15.99 2.23 -17.49
C ARG A 121 -14.73 2.60 -18.25
N ALA A 122 -14.81 2.49 -19.57
CA ALA A 122 -13.85 3.09 -20.46
C ALA A 122 -14.59 4.22 -21.14
N SER A 123 -14.17 5.46 -20.92
CA SER A 123 -14.63 6.53 -21.79
C SER A 123 -14.07 6.30 -23.20
N ALA A 124 -14.77 5.50 -24.01
CA ALA A 124 -14.40 5.21 -25.40
C ALA A 124 -14.44 6.47 -26.30
N ASN A 125 -14.78 7.65 -25.76
CA ASN A 125 -14.99 8.89 -26.50
C ASN A 125 -14.52 10.18 -25.79
N ALA A 126 -13.83 10.11 -24.64
CA ALA A 126 -13.11 11.28 -24.10
C ALA A 126 -11.67 11.25 -24.62
N GLY A 127 -11.13 12.39 -25.05
CA GLY A 127 -9.74 12.45 -25.50
C GLY A 127 -8.77 11.95 -24.42
N PHE A 128 -7.72 11.24 -24.82
CA PHE A 128 -6.65 10.80 -23.93
C PHE A 128 -5.57 11.88 -23.89
N ARG A 129 -5.43 12.62 -22.78
CA ARG A 129 -4.53 13.79 -22.70
C ARG A 129 -3.06 13.47 -22.99
N TYR A 130 -2.66 12.21 -22.80
CA TYR A 130 -1.29 11.76 -23.02
C TYR A 130 -1.08 11.09 -24.38
N ALA A 131 -2.01 11.23 -25.33
CA ALA A 131 -1.92 10.61 -26.66
C ALA A 131 -0.60 10.96 -27.39
N ASP A 132 -0.13 12.21 -27.28
CA ASP A 132 1.07 12.70 -27.95
C ASP A 132 2.35 12.57 -27.09
N VAL A 133 2.26 11.95 -25.90
CA VAL A 133 3.45 11.68 -25.09
C VAL A 133 4.28 10.59 -25.75
N THR A 134 5.59 10.83 -25.84
CA THR A 134 6.56 9.76 -26.11
C THR A 134 6.95 9.11 -24.78
N PRO A 135 6.71 7.79 -24.60
CA PRO A 135 7.15 7.10 -23.39
C PRO A 135 8.67 7.19 -23.19
N SER A 136 9.08 7.28 -21.93
CA SER A 136 10.49 7.13 -21.56
C SER A 136 10.95 5.67 -21.77
N ASN A 137 12.26 5.42 -21.76
CA ASN A 137 12.78 4.04 -21.80
C ASN A 137 12.52 3.29 -20.49
N SER A 138 12.62 3.99 -19.37
CA SER A 138 12.30 3.48 -18.03
C SER A 138 11.74 4.61 -17.16
N VAL A 139 10.95 4.22 -16.16
CA VAL A 139 10.31 5.11 -15.20
C VAL A 139 10.31 4.42 -13.85
N ASN A 140 10.77 5.09 -12.81
CA ASN A 140 10.66 4.61 -11.43
C ASN A 140 10.19 5.75 -10.52
N TRP A 141 8.88 5.79 -10.24
CA TRP A 141 8.30 6.82 -9.38
C TRP A 141 8.65 6.64 -7.91
N VAL A 142 9.07 5.44 -7.50
CA VAL A 142 9.57 5.18 -6.15
C VAL A 142 10.87 5.93 -5.93
N GLU A 143 11.83 5.77 -6.84
CA GLU A 143 13.12 6.49 -6.79
C GLU A 143 12.96 8.00 -7.00
N ALA A 144 11.99 8.42 -7.82
CA ALA A 144 11.66 9.83 -8.02
C ALA A 144 10.97 10.49 -6.81
N GLY A 145 10.62 9.72 -5.76
CA GLY A 145 9.99 10.23 -4.53
C GLY A 145 8.49 10.51 -4.65
N ALA A 146 7.84 10.01 -5.70
CA ALA A 146 6.41 10.22 -5.96
C ALA A 146 5.52 9.06 -5.46
N VAL A 147 6.06 8.12 -4.69
CA VAL A 147 5.35 6.95 -4.16
C VAL A 147 5.63 6.82 -2.67
N THR A 148 4.57 6.74 -1.86
CA THR A 148 4.66 6.51 -0.41
C THR A 148 5.17 5.08 -0.09
N PRO A 149 5.56 4.78 1.17
CA PRO A 149 5.85 3.40 1.58
C PRO A 149 4.70 2.43 1.26
N VAL A 150 5.02 1.14 1.13
CA VAL A 150 4.01 0.09 0.97
C VAL A 150 3.14 0.03 2.23
N LYS A 151 1.83 -0.04 2.02
CA LYS A 151 0.81 -0.16 3.07
C LYS A 151 0.24 -1.58 3.09
N ASN A 152 -0.66 -1.86 4.04
CA ASN A 152 -1.31 -3.16 4.19
C ASN A 152 -2.83 -2.99 4.38
N GLN A 153 -3.63 -3.47 3.43
CA GLN A 153 -5.09 -3.45 3.50
C GLN A 153 -5.68 -4.50 4.45
N ALA A 154 -4.86 -5.41 4.96
CA ALA A 154 -5.25 -6.51 5.83
C ALA A 154 -6.48 -7.26 5.27
N PHE A 155 -7.49 -7.53 6.11
CA PHE A 155 -8.63 -8.39 5.79
C PHE A 155 -9.83 -7.64 5.19
N CYS A 156 -9.58 -6.53 4.50
CA CYS A 156 -10.61 -5.69 3.90
C CYS A 156 -10.42 -5.59 2.39
N GLY A 157 -11.49 -5.80 1.62
CA GLY A 157 -11.52 -5.65 0.16
C GLY A 157 -11.46 -4.21 -0.31
N SER A 158 -10.42 -3.48 0.10
CA SER A 158 -10.24 -2.04 -0.10
C SER A 158 -9.09 -1.70 -1.05
N CYS A 159 -8.59 -2.69 -1.81
CA CYS A 159 -7.54 -2.49 -2.82
C CYS A 159 -7.83 -1.32 -3.79
N TRP A 160 -9.11 -1.09 -4.12
CA TRP A 160 -9.56 0.05 -4.92
C TRP A 160 -9.21 1.40 -4.26
N ALA A 161 -9.35 1.52 -2.95
CA ALA A 161 -8.99 2.71 -2.19
C ALA A 161 -7.46 2.90 -2.16
N PHE A 162 -6.69 1.83 -1.92
CA PHE A 162 -5.20 1.88 -1.93
C PHE A 162 -4.63 2.21 -3.31
N SER A 163 -5.22 1.66 -4.37
CA SER A 163 -4.84 1.99 -5.75
C SER A 163 -5.13 3.47 -6.05
N THR A 164 -6.29 3.96 -5.61
CA THR A 164 -6.72 5.36 -5.78
C THR A 164 -5.81 6.32 -5.05
N THR A 165 -5.62 6.14 -3.74
CA THR A 165 -4.76 7.02 -2.93
C THR A 165 -3.34 7.04 -3.51
N GLY A 166 -2.76 5.88 -3.85
CA GLY A 166 -1.41 5.81 -4.42
C GLY A 166 -1.20 6.69 -5.66
N SER A 167 -2.19 6.78 -6.56
CA SER A 167 -2.08 7.64 -7.75
C SER A 167 -2.36 9.11 -7.45
N VAL A 168 -3.25 9.43 -6.50
CA VAL A 168 -3.51 10.81 -6.03
C VAL A 168 -2.30 11.37 -5.28
N GLU A 169 -1.65 10.56 -4.43
CA GLU A 169 -0.42 10.90 -3.72
C GLU A 169 0.68 11.29 -4.71
N GLY A 170 0.88 10.48 -5.75
CA GLY A 170 1.86 10.74 -6.81
C GLY A 170 1.54 11.97 -7.65
N ALA A 171 0.28 12.13 -8.07
CA ALA A 171 -0.16 13.33 -8.80
C ALA A 171 0.02 14.61 -7.95
N ASN A 172 -0.23 14.52 -6.64
CA ASN A 172 0.02 15.62 -5.71
C ASN A 172 1.50 15.95 -5.55
N PHE A 173 2.36 14.95 -5.45
CA PHE A 173 3.80 15.17 -5.45
C PHE A 173 4.26 15.91 -6.71
N LEU A 174 3.77 15.49 -7.87
CA LEU A 174 4.14 16.11 -9.15
C LEU A 174 3.64 17.54 -9.30
N ALA A 175 2.43 17.83 -8.82
CA ALA A 175 1.85 19.17 -8.91
C ALA A 175 2.40 20.16 -7.86
N THR A 176 2.80 19.67 -6.67
CA THR A 176 3.09 20.53 -5.52
C THR A 176 4.51 20.39 -4.95
N GLY A 177 5.24 19.36 -5.36
CA GLY A 177 6.53 18.97 -4.79
C GLY A 177 6.44 18.35 -3.38
N LYS A 178 5.23 18.05 -2.89
CA LYS A 178 5.02 17.47 -1.55
C LYS A 178 4.35 16.11 -1.66
N LEU A 179 5.03 15.07 -1.16
CA LEU A 179 4.42 13.76 -1.00
C LEU A 179 3.65 13.74 0.31
N VAL A 180 2.36 13.38 0.24
CA VAL A 180 1.45 13.36 1.38
C VAL A 180 0.82 11.98 1.40
N SER A 181 0.87 11.25 2.51
CA SER A 181 0.19 9.96 2.66
C SER A 181 -1.30 10.19 2.94
N LEU A 182 -2.17 9.68 2.07
CA LEU A 182 -3.61 9.91 2.12
C LEU A 182 -4.36 8.76 2.78
N SER A 183 -5.54 9.07 3.32
CA SER A 183 -6.40 8.12 4.03
C SER A 183 -7.18 7.24 3.06
N GLU A 184 -6.84 5.95 3.00
CA GLU A 184 -7.71 4.96 2.39
C GLU A 184 -9.00 4.75 3.20
N GLN A 185 -8.92 4.95 4.51
CA GLN A 185 -10.06 4.73 5.39
C GLN A 185 -11.20 5.72 5.13
N GLN A 186 -10.89 6.98 4.81
CA GLN A 186 -11.91 7.94 4.42
C GLN A 186 -12.69 7.44 3.20
N LEU A 187 -12.01 6.90 2.18
CA LEU A 187 -12.69 6.31 1.03
C LEU A 187 -13.57 5.13 1.46
N VAL A 188 -13.03 4.21 2.27
CA VAL A 188 -13.75 3.04 2.77
C VAL A 188 -15.01 3.41 3.57
N ASP A 189 -14.97 4.45 4.38
CA ASP A 189 -16.07 4.85 5.26
C ASP A 189 -17.07 5.80 4.58
N CYS A 190 -16.60 6.66 3.67
CA CYS A 190 -17.37 7.79 3.16
C CYS A 190 -17.82 7.64 1.69
N ASP A 191 -17.06 6.95 0.85
CA ASP A 191 -17.49 6.66 -0.52
C ASP A 191 -18.43 5.45 -0.56
N THR A 192 -19.68 5.71 -0.19
CA THR A 192 -20.72 4.68 -0.02
C THR A 192 -21.82 4.77 -1.06
N LYS A 193 -21.71 5.70 -2.02
CA LYS A 193 -22.74 5.90 -3.05
C LYS A 193 -22.65 4.88 -4.19
N LYS A 194 -21.43 4.46 -4.52
CA LYS A 194 -21.15 3.51 -5.60
C LYS A 194 -20.21 2.40 -5.14
N ASP A 195 -19.19 2.77 -4.36
CA ASP A 195 -18.32 1.81 -3.69
C ASP A 195 -18.94 1.28 -2.39
N GLN A 196 -18.41 0.15 -1.91
CA GLN A 196 -19.00 -0.65 -0.83
C GLN A 196 -18.00 -0.90 0.31
N GLY A 197 -17.06 0.02 0.54
CA GLY A 197 -16.04 -0.11 1.58
C GLY A 197 -15.23 -1.39 1.41
N CYS A 198 -15.23 -2.26 2.43
CA CYS A 198 -14.58 -3.57 2.37
C CYS A 198 -15.29 -4.60 1.47
N GLY A 199 -16.52 -4.33 1.02
CA GLY A 199 -17.22 -5.14 0.01
C GLY A 199 -16.71 -4.93 -1.42
N GLY A 200 -15.80 -3.96 -1.60
CA GLY A 200 -15.15 -3.67 -2.86
C GLY A 200 -15.61 -2.38 -3.51
N GLY A 201 -14.90 -2.01 -4.58
CA GLY A 201 -15.11 -0.75 -5.28
C GLY A 201 -14.24 -0.58 -6.53
N LEU A 202 -14.31 0.60 -7.12
CA LEU A 202 -13.61 0.98 -8.35
C LEU A 202 -12.95 2.35 -8.21
N MET A 203 -11.70 2.46 -8.70
CA MET A 203 -10.91 3.68 -8.56
C MET A 203 -11.58 4.93 -9.16
N ASP A 204 -12.34 4.79 -10.24
CA ASP A 204 -13.06 5.91 -10.87
C ASP A 204 -14.13 6.49 -9.95
N TYR A 205 -14.85 5.65 -9.21
CA TYR A 205 -15.88 6.11 -8.27
C TYR A 205 -15.23 6.82 -7.08
N ALA A 206 -14.11 6.29 -6.60
CA ALA A 206 -13.27 6.96 -5.62
C ALA A 206 -12.77 8.33 -6.14
N PHE A 207 -12.27 8.45 -7.37
CA PHE A 207 -11.91 9.76 -7.95
C PHE A 207 -13.12 10.70 -8.04
N GLU A 208 -14.29 10.22 -8.45
CA GLU A 208 -15.52 11.01 -8.43
C GLU A 208 -15.88 11.50 -7.01
N TYR A 209 -15.69 10.66 -6.00
CA TYR A 209 -15.90 11.04 -4.60
C TYR A 209 -14.92 12.14 -4.20
N ILE A 210 -13.63 11.99 -4.46
CA ILE A 210 -12.60 12.98 -4.10
C ILE A 210 -12.91 14.34 -4.74
N LEU A 211 -13.34 14.35 -6.00
CA LEU A 211 -13.78 15.57 -6.69
C LEU A 211 -14.97 16.23 -6.01
N LYS A 212 -16.00 15.45 -5.66
CA LYS A 212 -17.23 15.96 -5.04
C LYS A 212 -17.01 16.41 -3.59
N ASN A 213 -16.15 15.71 -2.86
CA ASN A 213 -15.80 16.02 -1.48
C ASN A 213 -14.88 17.24 -1.37
N GLY A 214 -14.14 17.55 -2.45
CA GLY A 214 -13.14 18.62 -2.47
C GLY A 214 -11.74 18.16 -2.02
N GLY A 215 -11.55 16.88 -1.76
CA GLY A 215 -10.26 16.27 -1.43
C GLY A 215 -10.34 15.12 -0.43
N LEU A 216 -9.18 14.63 -0.05
CA LEU A 216 -8.97 13.63 0.99
C LEU A 216 -8.13 14.16 2.13
N ASP A 217 -8.32 13.51 3.27
CA ASP A 217 -7.56 13.62 4.47
C ASP A 217 -6.25 12.80 4.41
N THR A 218 -5.34 13.02 5.36
CA THR A 218 -4.10 12.26 5.53
C THR A 218 -4.32 10.95 6.28
N GLU A 219 -3.47 9.97 5.99
CA GLU A 219 -3.41 8.69 6.73
C GLU A 219 -3.10 8.89 8.22
N GLU A 220 -2.31 9.92 8.56
CA GLU A 220 -1.97 10.22 9.96
C GLU A 220 -3.20 10.59 10.80
N ASP A 221 -4.17 11.26 10.18
CA ASP A 221 -5.30 11.84 10.89
C ASP A 221 -6.62 11.06 10.72
N TYR A 222 -6.75 10.33 9.62
CA TYR A 222 -7.83 9.36 9.40
C TYR A 222 -7.20 8.01 9.08
N SER A 223 -6.63 7.37 10.09
CA SER A 223 -5.82 6.16 9.93
C SER A 223 -6.62 4.92 9.54
N TYR A 224 -5.96 4.04 8.82
CA TYR A 224 -6.50 2.78 8.35
C TYR A 224 -6.65 1.74 9.46
N TRP A 225 -7.80 1.06 9.50
CA TRP A 225 -8.16 0.06 10.52
C TRP A 225 -8.88 -1.16 9.94
N SER A 226 -8.87 -1.33 8.61
CA SER A 226 -9.28 -2.56 7.89
C SER A 226 -10.72 -3.02 8.10
N VAL A 227 -11.61 -2.12 8.50
CA VAL A 227 -13.04 -2.38 8.68
C VAL A 227 -13.82 -1.19 8.13
N GLY A 228 -14.95 -1.46 7.46
CA GLY A 228 -15.88 -0.41 7.07
C GLY A 228 -16.62 0.15 8.28
N GLY A 229 -16.55 1.45 8.48
CA GLY A 229 -17.18 2.16 9.58
C GLY A 229 -18.22 3.18 9.11
N MET A 230 -18.71 3.98 10.06
CA MET A 230 -19.47 5.18 9.73
C MET A 230 -18.50 6.29 9.32
N CYS A 231 -18.76 6.97 8.20
CA CYS A 231 -18.02 8.15 7.79
C CYS A 231 -17.93 9.19 8.92
N ASN A 232 -16.70 9.50 9.35
CA ASN A 232 -16.45 10.58 10.28
C ASN A 232 -16.56 11.92 9.53
N LYS A 233 -17.69 12.62 9.72
CA LYS A 233 -17.98 13.88 9.00
C LYS A 233 -16.99 15.00 9.28
N LEU A 234 -16.45 15.09 10.50
CA LEU A 234 -15.44 16.10 10.83
C LEU A 234 -14.11 15.85 10.08
N ARG A 235 -13.75 14.57 9.91
CA ARG A 235 -12.57 14.20 9.11
C ARG A 235 -12.84 14.30 7.62
N GLU A 236 -14.05 13.97 7.16
CA GLU A 236 -14.46 14.11 5.76
C GLU A 236 -14.35 15.57 5.25
N GLU A 237 -14.71 16.54 6.11
CA GLU A 237 -14.59 17.97 5.80
C GLU A 237 -13.13 18.44 5.73
N ARG A 238 -12.18 17.66 6.25
CA ARG A 238 -10.75 17.99 6.24
C ARG A 238 -10.08 17.56 4.93
N THR A 239 -10.12 18.47 3.96
CA THR A 239 -9.59 18.24 2.60
C THR A 239 -8.14 18.70 2.44
N VAL A 240 -7.18 17.79 2.59
CA VAL A 240 -5.73 18.08 2.52
C VAL A 240 -5.19 18.02 1.09
N VAL A 241 -5.64 17.05 0.30
CA VAL A 241 -5.25 16.92 -1.11
C VAL A 241 -6.50 16.80 -1.97
N SER A 242 -6.63 17.70 -2.94
CA SER A 242 -7.68 17.70 -3.95
C SER A 242 -7.16 17.29 -5.32
N ILE A 243 -8.07 16.89 -6.20
CA ILE A 243 -7.81 16.65 -7.63
C ILE A 243 -8.72 17.55 -8.48
N ASP A 244 -8.35 17.80 -9.73
CA ASP A 244 -9.10 18.66 -10.67
C ASP A 244 -9.93 17.85 -11.68
N GLY A 245 -9.65 16.56 -11.80
CA GLY A 245 -10.36 15.62 -12.65
C GLY A 245 -9.77 14.21 -12.52
N TYR A 246 -10.21 13.30 -13.35
CA TYR A 246 -9.56 12.02 -13.62
C TYR A 246 -9.82 11.62 -15.07
N GLU A 247 -8.96 10.76 -15.62
CA GLU A 247 -9.08 10.24 -16.98
C GLU A 247 -8.74 8.74 -17.02
N ASP A 248 -9.39 8.04 -17.93
CA ASP A 248 -9.09 6.63 -18.22
C ASP A 248 -7.98 6.54 -19.27
N VAL A 249 -7.18 5.49 -19.15
CA VAL A 249 -6.28 5.06 -20.21
C VAL A 249 -7.09 4.24 -21.22
N PRO A 250 -6.83 4.39 -22.54
CA PRO A 250 -7.39 3.50 -23.56
C PRO A 250 -7.25 2.01 -23.19
N VAL A 251 -8.37 1.30 -23.22
CA VAL A 251 -8.45 -0.11 -22.83
C VAL A 251 -7.62 -0.98 -23.77
N ASN A 252 -6.93 -1.97 -23.19
CA ASN A 252 -6.12 -2.96 -23.90
C ASN A 252 -5.01 -2.33 -24.75
N ASP A 253 -4.43 -1.24 -24.25
CA ASP A 253 -3.36 -0.49 -24.90
C ASP A 253 -2.22 -0.22 -23.90
N GLU A 254 -1.28 -1.17 -23.82
CA GLU A 254 -0.06 -1.04 -22.99
C GLU A 254 0.79 0.18 -23.40
N ALA A 255 0.74 0.61 -24.66
CA ALA A 255 1.48 1.78 -25.11
C ALA A 255 0.85 3.07 -24.56
N ALA A 256 -0.48 3.16 -24.53
CA ALA A 256 -1.17 4.27 -23.88
C ALA A 256 -0.95 4.25 -22.36
N LEU A 257 -0.95 3.07 -21.73
CA LEU A 257 -0.59 2.94 -20.31
C LEU A 257 0.84 3.44 -20.05
N ALA A 258 1.80 3.09 -20.91
CA ALA A 258 3.19 3.55 -20.78
C ALA A 258 3.30 5.07 -20.90
N LYS A 259 2.51 5.69 -21.78
CA LYS A 259 2.43 7.16 -21.89
C LYS A 259 1.91 7.81 -20.62
N ALA A 260 0.87 7.24 -19.99
CA ALA A 260 0.35 7.73 -18.73
C ALA A 260 1.34 7.53 -17.57
N VAL A 261 1.93 6.33 -17.44
CA VAL A 261 2.93 6.01 -16.42
C VAL A 261 4.18 6.87 -16.57
N THR A 262 4.54 7.30 -17.78
CA THR A 262 5.63 8.28 -18.02
C THR A 262 5.37 9.64 -17.38
N LYS A 263 4.11 9.98 -17.12
CA LYS A 263 3.72 11.28 -16.57
C LYS A 263 3.41 11.22 -15.08
N GLN A 264 2.92 10.11 -14.56
CA GLN A 264 2.58 9.93 -13.14
C GLN A 264 2.36 8.46 -12.80
N PRO A 265 2.34 8.07 -11.50
CA PRO A 265 1.79 6.78 -11.09
C PRO A 265 0.32 6.64 -11.50
N VAL A 266 -0.08 5.44 -11.93
CA VAL A 266 -1.42 5.17 -12.48
C VAL A 266 -2.10 4.05 -11.69
N SER A 267 -3.37 4.25 -11.33
CA SER A 267 -4.20 3.21 -10.73
C SER A 267 -4.57 2.20 -11.81
N VAL A 268 -4.31 0.92 -11.55
CA VAL A 268 -4.62 -0.16 -12.51
C VAL A 268 -5.32 -1.31 -11.80
N ALA A 269 -6.23 -1.96 -12.51
CA ALA A 269 -6.81 -3.23 -12.11
C ALA A 269 -5.98 -4.40 -12.65
N ILE A 270 -5.92 -5.48 -11.88
CA ILE A 270 -5.34 -6.75 -12.31
C ILE A 270 -6.23 -7.91 -11.89
N CYS A 271 -5.99 -9.06 -12.52
CA CYS A 271 -6.39 -10.35 -12.02
C CYS A 271 -5.31 -10.91 -11.09
N ALA A 272 -5.58 -10.88 -9.78
CA ALA A 272 -4.80 -11.61 -8.79
C ALA A 272 -5.23 -13.08 -8.77
N SER A 273 -4.24 -13.98 -8.77
CA SER A 273 -4.41 -15.43 -8.77
C SER A 273 -3.80 -16.07 -7.51
N GLU A 274 -4.05 -17.37 -7.32
CA GLU A 274 -3.43 -18.17 -6.26
C GLU A 274 -1.90 -18.11 -6.29
N ALA A 275 -1.28 -18.13 -7.48
CA ALA A 275 0.16 -17.94 -7.59
C ALA A 275 0.60 -16.57 -7.05
N MET A 276 -0.19 -15.53 -7.29
CA MET A 276 0.12 -14.18 -6.83
C MET A 276 0.05 -14.05 -5.30
N GLN A 277 -0.76 -14.85 -4.60
CA GLN A 277 -0.76 -14.92 -3.13
C GLN A 277 0.65 -15.17 -2.57
N PHE A 278 1.47 -15.96 -3.28
CA PHE A 278 2.81 -16.37 -2.86
C PHE A 278 3.93 -15.76 -3.70
N TYR A 279 3.64 -14.78 -4.56
CA TYR A 279 4.67 -14.16 -5.38
C TYR A 279 5.83 -13.63 -4.52
N SER A 280 7.06 -13.90 -4.95
CA SER A 280 8.28 -13.47 -4.26
C SER A 280 9.17 -12.63 -5.17
N SER A 281 9.43 -13.08 -6.40
CA SER A 281 10.33 -12.37 -7.32
C SER A 281 10.16 -12.79 -8.78
N GLY A 282 10.88 -12.12 -9.68
CA GLY A 282 10.84 -12.36 -11.14
C GLY A 282 9.66 -11.68 -11.82
N VAL A 283 9.44 -11.97 -13.10
CA VAL A 283 8.43 -11.29 -13.92
C VAL A 283 7.30 -12.26 -14.23
N ILE A 284 6.07 -11.92 -13.85
CA ILE A 284 4.88 -12.71 -14.22
C ILE A 284 4.60 -12.48 -15.70
N ALA A 285 4.66 -13.55 -16.50
CA ALA A 285 4.40 -13.49 -17.93
C ALA A 285 2.92 -13.21 -18.23
N ALA A 286 2.65 -12.58 -19.37
CA ALA A 286 1.28 -12.36 -19.83
C ALA A 286 0.62 -13.64 -20.31
N GLU A 287 1.37 -14.50 -20.99
CA GLU A 287 0.88 -15.79 -21.46
C GLU A 287 0.54 -16.70 -20.26
N GLY A 288 -0.69 -17.24 -20.26
CA GLY A 288 -1.19 -18.07 -19.16
C GLY A 288 -1.60 -17.30 -17.91
N SER A 289 -1.45 -15.96 -17.88
CA SER A 289 -1.99 -15.14 -16.80
C SER A 289 -3.51 -15.04 -16.87
N CYS A 290 -4.15 -14.82 -15.71
CA CYS A 290 -5.59 -14.69 -15.64
C CYS A 290 -6.06 -13.28 -16.04
N THR A 291 -7.32 -13.14 -16.45
CA THR A 291 -7.89 -11.86 -16.95
C THR A 291 -9.16 -11.40 -16.22
N GLY A 292 -9.65 -12.18 -15.25
CA GLY A 292 -10.78 -11.80 -14.40
C GLY A 292 -10.36 -10.77 -13.35
N LEU A 293 -10.41 -9.48 -13.69
CA LEU A 293 -9.99 -8.38 -12.81
C LEU A 293 -10.71 -8.45 -11.45
N ASN A 294 -9.93 -8.45 -10.37
CA ASN A 294 -10.44 -8.60 -9.00
C ASN A 294 -9.64 -7.78 -7.96
N HIS A 295 -8.54 -7.13 -8.37
CA HIS A 295 -7.65 -6.41 -7.47
C HIS A 295 -7.17 -5.08 -8.05
N GLY A 296 -7.20 -4.02 -7.24
CA GLY A 296 -6.67 -2.71 -7.59
C GLY A 296 -5.24 -2.53 -7.07
N VAL A 297 -4.33 -2.08 -7.93
CA VAL A 297 -2.90 -1.86 -7.61
C VAL A 297 -2.40 -0.57 -8.26
N LEU A 298 -1.15 -0.18 -8.00
CA LEU A 298 -0.56 1.03 -8.56
C LEU A 298 0.58 0.69 -9.52
N ALA A 299 0.49 1.09 -10.78
CA ALA A 299 1.61 1.09 -11.70
C ALA A 299 2.57 2.24 -11.32
N ALA A 300 3.66 1.89 -10.61
CA ALA A 300 4.65 2.82 -10.08
C ALA A 300 5.81 3.08 -11.06
N GLY A 301 5.84 2.39 -12.20
CA GLY A 301 6.90 2.54 -13.17
C GLY A 301 6.97 1.36 -14.15
N TYR A 302 8.04 1.35 -14.93
CA TYR A 302 8.43 0.23 -15.78
C TYR A 302 9.92 0.33 -16.10
N ASP A 303 10.54 -0.81 -16.37
CA ASP A 303 11.95 -0.89 -16.75
C ASP A 303 12.19 -2.18 -17.57
N VAL A 304 13.44 -2.47 -17.89
CA VAL A 304 13.89 -3.74 -18.45
C VAL A 304 14.66 -4.56 -17.42
N ASP A 305 14.48 -5.88 -17.43
CA ASP A 305 15.27 -6.79 -16.60
C ASP A 305 16.68 -7.02 -17.18
N GLU A 306 17.51 -7.78 -16.47
CA GLU A 306 18.88 -8.12 -16.87
C GLU A 306 18.95 -8.88 -18.20
N SER A 307 17.85 -9.53 -18.61
CA SER A 307 17.73 -10.24 -19.88
C SER A 307 17.22 -9.35 -21.03
N GLY A 308 16.94 -8.07 -20.74
CA GLY A 308 16.40 -7.09 -21.68
C GLY A 308 14.89 -7.19 -21.88
N LYS A 309 14.16 -7.92 -21.03
CA LYS A 309 12.71 -8.02 -21.11
C LYS A 309 12.04 -6.89 -20.32
N PRO A 310 11.11 -6.13 -20.93
CA PRO A 310 10.42 -5.05 -20.25
C PRO A 310 9.41 -5.57 -19.21
N TYR A 311 9.27 -4.85 -18.11
CA TYR A 311 8.31 -5.14 -17.05
C TYR A 311 7.67 -3.88 -16.49
N TRP A 312 6.43 -4.01 -16.01
CA TRP A 312 5.76 -3.04 -15.15
C TRP A 312 6.22 -3.20 -13.71
N LEU A 313 6.58 -2.10 -13.03
CA LEU A 313 6.78 -2.09 -11.59
C LEU A 313 5.46 -1.73 -10.91
N VAL A 314 4.90 -2.69 -10.16
CA VAL A 314 3.58 -2.55 -9.56
C VAL A 314 3.68 -2.56 -8.05
N LYS A 315 3.16 -1.52 -7.39
CA LYS A 315 3.03 -1.44 -5.93
C LYS A 315 1.72 -2.11 -5.51
N ASN A 316 1.83 -3.05 -4.57
CA ASN A 316 0.68 -3.76 -3.99
C ASN A 316 0.37 -3.23 -2.57
N SER A 317 -0.73 -3.69 -2.00
CA SER A 317 -1.27 -3.30 -0.68
C SER A 317 -1.35 -4.46 0.32
N TRP A 318 -0.51 -5.48 0.16
CA TRP A 318 -0.46 -6.66 1.05
C TRP A 318 0.74 -6.64 2.01
N GLY A 319 1.28 -5.45 2.30
CA GLY A 319 2.42 -5.29 3.20
C GLY A 319 3.79 -5.56 2.56
N GLY A 320 4.84 -5.14 3.26
CA GLY A 320 6.23 -5.22 2.77
C GLY A 320 6.87 -6.61 2.87
N THR A 321 6.19 -7.58 3.49
CA THR A 321 6.59 -8.99 3.60
C THR A 321 6.27 -9.79 2.34
N TRP A 322 5.33 -9.31 1.52
CA TRP A 322 4.88 -9.95 0.29
C TRP A 322 5.71 -9.47 -0.90
N GLY A 323 5.96 -10.37 -1.87
CA GLY A 323 6.64 -10.02 -3.12
C GLY A 323 8.03 -9.41 -2.91
N MET A 324 8.37 -8.49 -3.80
CA MET A 324 9.62 -7.73 -3.76
C MET A 324 9.45 -6.51 -2.86
N GLN A 325 9.39 -6.72 -1.55
CA GLN A 325 9.14 -5.66 -0.55
C GLN A 325 7.82 -4.91 -0.78
N GLY A 326 6.76 -5.64 -1.13
CA GLY A 326 5.43 -5.12 -1.46
C GLY A 326 5.22 -4.75 -2.92
N TYR A 327 6.21 -5.00 -3.77
CA TYR A 327 6.11 -4.79 -5.22
C TYR A 327 6.11 -6.10 -5.98
N MET A 328 5.62 -6.05 -7.21
CA MET A 328 5.76 -7.14 -8.17
C MET A 328 6.10 -6.60 -9.56
N LYS A 329 6.59 -7.51 -10.39
CA LYS A 329 6.87 -7.25 -11.81
C LYS A 329 5.93 -8.05 -12.69
N LEU A 330 5.23 -7.35 -13.57
CA LEU A 330 4.41 -7.96 -14.62
C LEU A 330 5.09 -7.72 -15.97
N GLU A 331 5.01 -8.68 -16.88
CA GLU A 331 5.52 -8.51 -18.24
C GLU A 331 4.86 -7.30 -18.91
N LYS A 332 5.69 -6.47 -19.55
CA LYS A 332 5.27 -5.31 -20.32
C LYS A 332 5.48 -5.58 -21.81
N ASP A 333 4.76 -4.86 -22.66
CA ASP A 333 4.86 -4.96 -24.12
C ASP A 333 4.58 -6.39 -24.60
N SER A 334 3.58 -7.01 -23.97
CA SER A 334 3.19 -8.38 -24.24
C SER A 334 2.41 -8.49 -25.54
N SER A 335 2.34 -9.70 -26.10
CA SER A 335 1.51 -9.95 -27.28
C SER A 335 0.01 -10.03 -26.98
N VAL A 336 -0.36 -10.07 -25.70
CA VAL A 336 -1.75 -10.13 -25.23
C VAL A 336 -2.22 -8.70 -25.00
N LYS A 337 -3.32 -8.28 -25.63
CA LYS A 337 -3.72 -6.86 -25.64
C LYS A 337 -4.12 -6.35 -24.25
N GLU A 338 -4.66 -7.24 -23.44
CA GLU A 338 -5.04 -7.00 -22.05
C GLU A 338 -3.81 -6.73 -21.15
N GLY A 339 -2.60 -7.07 -21.61
CA GLY A 339 -1.39 -7.06 -20.80
C GLY A 339 -1.35 -8.22 -19.79
N ALA A 340 -0.19 -8.40 -19.14
CA ALA A 340 -0.06 -9.42 -18.09
C ALA A 340 -1.07 -9.17 -16.95
N CYS A 341 -1.78 -10.23 -16.56
CA CYS A 341 -2.85 -10.18 -15.57
C CYS A 341 -3.97 -9.17 -15.87
N GLY A 342 -4.14 -8.74 -17.12
CA GLY A 342 -5.14 -7.73 -17.50
C GLY A 342 -4.79 -6.29 -17.10
N ILE A 343 -3.52 -5.98 -16.81
CA ILE A 343 -3.10 -4.65 -16.33
C ILE A 343 -3.53 -3.47 -17.24
N ALA A 344 -3.72 -3.70 -18.54
CA ALA A 344 -4.14 -2.67 -19.49
C ALA A 344 -5.68 -2.61 -19.69
N MET A 345 -6.46 -3.44 -19.00
CA MET A 345 -7.91 -3.53 -19.19
C MET A 345 -8.70 -2.42 -18.50
N ALA A 346 -8.25 -1.98 -17.33
CA ALA A 346 -8.87 -0.90 -16.57
C ALA A 346 -7.81 -0.11 -15.80
N ALA A 347 -7.40 1.00 -16.37
CA ALA A 347 -6.39 1.89 -15.82
C ALA A 347 -6.91 3.33 -15.88
N SER A 348 -6.77 4.06 -14.78
CA SER A 348 -7.22 5.44 -14.65
C SER A 348 -6.29 6.22 -13.73
N TYR A 349 -6.30 7.53 -13.86
CA TYR A 349 -5.41 8.40 -13.10
C TYR A 349 -6.06 9.75 -12.78
N PRO A 350 -5.74 10.35 -11.63
CA PRO A 350 -6.23 11.66 -11.28
C PRO A 350 -5.49 12.74 -12.07
N VAL A 351 -6.21 13.78 -12.44
CA VAL A 351 -5.67 15.01 -13.01
C VAL A 351 -5.49 16.02 -11.88
N LYS A 352 -4.27 16.50 -11.68
CA LYS A 352 -3.97 17.56 -10.70
C LYS A 352 -3.00 18.59 -11.26
N THR A 353 -3.44 19.84 -11.18
CA THR A 353 -2.76 21.04 -11.67
C THR A 353 -2.86 22.19 -10.65
N SER A 354 -3.89 22.18 -9.81
CA SER A 354 -4.11 23.18 -8.78
C SER A 354 -3.32 22.88 -7.48
N PRO A 355 -2.89 23.92 -6.73
CA PRO A 355 -2.37 23.76 -5.39
C PRO A 355 -3.40 23.12 -4.44
N ASN A 356 -2.93 22.52 -3.36
CA ASN A 356 -3.82 21.98 -2.32
C ASN A 356 -4.64 23.09 -1.63
N PRO A 357 -5.80 22.73 -1.05
CA PRO A 357 -6.60 23.65 -0.26
C PRO A 357 -5.74 24.37 0.81
N LYS A 358 -5.90 25.70 0.90
CA LYS A 358 -5.10 26.53 1.83
C LYS A 358 -5.49 26.35 3.29
N HIS A 359 -6.70 25.86 3.54
CA HIS A 359 -7.30 25.78 4.86
C HIS A 359 -7.76 24.36 5.11
N VAL A 360 -7.12 23.74 6.10
CA VAL A 360 -7.37 22.39 6.58
C VAL A 360 -7.74 22.56 8.05
N PRO A 361 -9.01 22.36 8.46
CA PRO A 361 -9.44 22.59 9.84
C PRO A 361 -8.77 21.63 10.82
N GLU A 362 -8.30 22.07 11.99
CA GLU A 362 -7.58 21.15 12.89
C GLU A 362 -8.57 20.32 13.72
N VAL A 363 -8.52 18.99 13.60
CA VAL A 363 -9.44 18.08 14.27
C VAL A 363 -8.74 17.38 15.44
N CYS A 364 -9.34 17.45 16.62
CA CYS A 364 -8.78 16.96 17.88
C CYS A 364 -9.45 15.68 18.38
N GLY A 365 -8.69 14.92 19.16
CA GLY A 365 -9.13 13.65 19.72
C GLY A 365 -8.62 12.46 18.93
N TYR A 366 -8.40 11.34 19.62
CA TYR A 366 -7.97 10.08 19.00
C TYR A 366 -8.93 9.63 17.87
N PHE A 367 -10.22 9.93 18.05
CA PHE A 367 -11.25 9.65 17.05
C PHE A 367 -11.69 10.88 16.25
N GLY A 368 -11.06 12.04 16.47
CA GLY A 368 -11.36 13.27 15.73
C GLY A 368 -12.80 13.80 15.87
N TRP A 369 -13.41 13.74 17.06
CA TRP A 369 -14.79 14.19 17.29
C TRP A 369 -14.92 15.67 17.69
N SER A 370 -13.81 16.41 17.74
CA SER A 370 -13.78 17.82 18.13
C SER A 370 -12.92 18.60 17.15
N GLU A 371 -13.24 19.86 16.90
CA GLU A 371 -12.55 20.71 15.92
C GLU A 371 -12.07 22.00 16.58
N CYS A 372 -10.94 22.51 16.11
CA CYS A 372 -10.44 23.83 16.45
C CYS A 372 -10.60 24.82 15.31
N GLU A 373 -11.07 26.02 15.67
CA GLU A 373 -11.20 27.14 14.75
C GLU A 373 -9.86 27.51 14.12
N HIS A 374 -9.94 28.13 12.94
CA HIS A 374 -8.78 28.53 12.14
C HIS A 374 -7.73 29.32 12.96
N GLY A 375 -6.48 28.85 12.95
CA GLY A 375 -5.36 29.44 13.70
C GLY A 375 -5.19 28.91 15.13
N SER A 376 -6.07 28.01 15.58
CA SER A 376 -5.94 27.32 16.85
C SER A 376 -5.42 25.89 16.65
N LYS A 377 -4.53 25.46 17.55
CA LYS A 377 -4.02 24.09 17.60
C LYS A 377 -4.72 23.26 18.65
N CYS A 378 -4.86 21.97 18.39
CA CYS A 378 -5.29 20.99 19.37
C CYS A 378 -4.31 20.98 20.54
N SER A 379 -4.84 21.16 21.75
CA SER A 379 -4.09 21.12 22.99
C SER A 379 -4.75 20.12 23.92
N CYS A 380 -3.96 19.23 24.50
CA CYS A 380 -4.47 18.39 25.56
C CYS A 380 -4.80 19.25 26.78
N THR A 381 -6.06 19.23 27.23
CA THR A 381 -6.52 19.97 28.41
C THR A 381 -6.61 19.09 29.64
N PHE A 382 -6.71 17.77 29.45
CA PHE A 382 -6.66 16.78 30.52
C PHE A 382 -5.99 15.51 30.01
N ASP A 383 -4.85 15.16 30.61
CA ASP A 383 -4.13 13.92 30.33
C ASP A 383 -4.16 12.95 31.51
N LEU A 384 -4.08 11.67 31.19
CA LEU A 384 -3.85 10.57 32.11
C LEU A 384 -2.37 10.21 32.05
N LEU A 385 -1.67 10.39 33.17
CA LEU A 385 -0.28 9.97 33.40
C LEU A 385 0.75 10.61 32.44
N GLY A 386 0.44 11.72 31.77
CA GLY A 386 1.32 12.36 30.79
C GLY A 386 1.45 11.61 29.46
N ILE A 387 0.63 10.57 29.25
CA ILE A 387 0.75 9.64 28.11
C ILE A 387 -0.53 9.66 27.26
N PHE A 388 -1.71 9.72 27.88
CA PHE A 388 -2.98 9.64 27.17
C PHE A 388 -3.81 10.91 27.36
N CYS A 389 -4.12 11.61 26.28
CA CYS A 389 -5.01 12.76 26.36
C CYS A 389 -6.49 12.32 26.42
N LEU A 390 -7.13 12.56 27.55
CA LEU A 390 -8.54 12.23 27.79
C LEU A 390 -9.49 13.37 27.39
N GLN A 391 -9.01 14.61 27.38
CA GLN A 391 -9.79 15.77 26.93
C GLN A 391 -8.94 16.70 26.09
N TRP A 392 -9.49 17.09 24.93
CA TRP A 392 -8.88 18.01 23.99
C TRP A 392 -9.57 19.36 24.05
N GLY A 393 -8.80 20.42 23.81
CA GLY A 393 -9.29 21.78 23.65
C GLY A 393 -8.46 22.54 22.63
N CYS A 394 -8.84 23.79 22.36
CA CYS A 394 -8.20 24.61 21.34
C CYS A 394 -7.33 25.68 21.96
N LYS A 395 -6.09 25.78 21.49
CA LYS A 395 -5.16 26.83 21.89
C LYS A 395 -4.82 27.68 20.68
N THR A 396 -5.17 28.96 20.73
CA THR A 396 -4.78 29.91 19.69
C THR A 396 -3.26 29.97 19.60
N SER A 397 -2.72 29.79 18.39
CA SER A 397 -1.31 30.07 18.18
C SER A 397 -1.09 31.57 18.37
N ALA A 398 -0.23 31.96 19.32
CA ALA A 398 0.09 33.37 19.53
C ALA A 398 0.59 33.95 18.20
N PRO A 399 0.18 35.18 17.81
CA PRO A 399 0.63 35.76 16.56
C PRO A 399 2.16 35.79 16.56
N GLN A 400 2.77 35.19 15.54
CA GLN A 400 4.20 35.37 15.32
C GLN A 400 4.43 36.87 15.12
N VAL A 401 5.04 37.50 16.12
CA VAL A 401 5.53 38.87 16.01
C VAL A 401 6.63 38.82 14.94
N LEU A 402 6.38 39.52 13.84
CA LEU A 402 7.25 39.67 12.67
C LEU A 402 8.66 40.16 13.04
#